data_AF-A0A7G5ZIV8-F1
#
_entry.id   AF-A0A7G5ZIV8-F1
#
_cell.length_a   1.000
_cell.length_b   1.000
_cell.length_c   1.000
_cell.angle_alpha   90.00
_cell.angle_beta   90.00
_cell.angle_gamma   90.00
#
_symmetry.space_group_name_H-M   'P 1'
#
loop_
_entity.id
_entity.type
_entity.pdbx_description
1 polymer ?
#
loop_
_entity_poly.entity_id
_entity_poly.type
_entity_poly.pdbx_seq_one_letter_code
_entity_poly.pdbx_strand_id
1 'polypeptide(L)'
;MTKLVRLAHIVLALALPLAAGAAPAAPQRSEGAAPGTGSAYAADIGVFLESVHWYERGVKSIPLPSETYQREFLQALLASMTPAQFYAKAAPAMARYITPAQAATLSAMARKRPVPLGQQQAAMQAYWTMEKKIGPELGPVWRELGTAFTQRMEARAVAEVRRAVAELAENRGTPYMPKLNKVGLPYLDRLTGLTVHQVREQMIASDTMSHGCRDAGMETALRAANLLAKDGIAAARQALDGCERALETMEKSSERAFNGMRADLLALNLPPNALAGMLDKQGREFYDFGLKYGELTRQLLTAHRRMVGLVESRHATVQLDGDQLAFESEADVAEFNRNLGEVNGLGKTINDLIYQQRQKGALRNMDLGDDITPATPTQGS
;
A
#
# COMPACT_ATOMS: atom_id res chain seq x y z
N MET A 1 -5.40 14.23 25.68
CA MET A 1 -4.30 14.37 24.68
C MET A 1 -3.50 13.08 24.47
N THR A 2 -3.23 12.29 25.51
CA THR A 2 -2.60 10.95 25.41
C THR A 2 -3.24 10.03 24.36
N LYS A 3 -4.54 10.20 24.08
CA LYS A 3 -5.29 9.48 23.04
C LYS A 3 -5.10 10.02 21.61
N LEU A 4 -5.00 11.34 21.43
CA LEU A 4 -4.85 12.01 20.11
C LEU A 4 -3.46 11.79 19.48
N VAL A 5 -2.42 11.62 20.32
CA VAL A 5 -1.04 11.52 19.83
C VAL A 5 -0.64 10.09 19.47
N ARG A 6 -1.39 9.06 19.87
CA ARG A 6 -0.99 7.67 19.59
C ARG A 6 -1.08 7.26 18.11
N LEU A 7 -1.63 8.07 17.19
CA LEU A 7 -2.38 7.50 16.04
C LEU A 7 -2.25 8.12 14.64
N ALA A 8 -1.36 9.10 14.42
CA ALA A 8 -0.91 9.37 13.06
C ALA A 8 -0.21 8.16 12.37
N HIS A 9 -0.04 7.04 13.10
CA HIS A 9 1.07 6.09 12.94
C HIS A 9 0.80 4.91 12.03
N ILE A 10 -0.46 4.58 11.72
CA ILE A 10 -0.76 3.36 10.96
C ILE A 10 -1.09 3.69 9.50
N VAL A 11 -1.41 4.94 9.19
CA VAL A 11 -2.17 5.27 7.98
C VAL A 11 -1.41 5.11 6.67
N LEU A 12 -0.08 5.04 6.70
CA LEU A 12 0.71 4.76 5.50
C LEU A 12 0.52 3.31 5.00
N ALA A 13 0.21 2.38 5.90
CA ALA A 13 0.48 0.98 5.65
C ALA A 13 -0.29 0.32 4.50
N LEU A 14 -1.41 0.90 4.05
CA LEU A 14 -2.37 0.12 3.28
C LEU A 14 -3.09 0.90 2.18
N ALA A 15 -2.55 2.04 1.79
CA ALA A 15 -3.10 2.83 0.69
C ALA A 15 -2.53 2.43 -0.67
N LEU A 16 -2.01 1.20 -0.88
CA LEU A 16 -1.82 0.69 -2.24
C LEU A 16 -3.20 0.58 -2.88
N PRO A 17 -3.58 1.45 -3.83
CA PRO A 17 -4.67 1.14 -4.71
C PRO A 17 -4.07 0.11 -5.66
N LEU A 18 -3.93 -1.15 -5.21
CA LEU A 18 -4.09 -2.21 -6.18
C LEU A 18 -5.54 -2.11 -6.55
N ALA A 19 -5.77 -1.39 -7.63
CA ALA A 19 -7.03 -1.43 -8.30
C ALA A 19 -7.43 -2.90 -8.32
N ALA A 20 -8.50 -3.24 -7.61
CA ALA A 20 -9.50 -4.09 -8.21
C ALA A 20 -9.99 -3.35 -9.45
N GLY A 21 -9.11 -3.17 -10.44
CA GLY A 21 -9.46 -2.77 -11.76
C GLY A 21 -10.21 -3.98 -12.23
N ALA A 22 -11.53 -3.95 -12.07
CA ALA A 22 -12.41 -4.59 -13.01
C ALA A 22 -11.78 -4.27 -14.37
N ALA A 23 -11.21 -5.30 -14.98
CA ALA A 23 -10.51 -5.16 -16.25
C ALA A 23 -11.43 -4.30 -17.13
N PRO A 24 -10.95 -3.21 -17.77
CA PRO A 24 -11.76 -2.58 -18.79
C PRO A 24 -12.13 -3.71 -19.73
N ALA A 25 -13.42 -4.01 -19.82
CA ALA A 25 -13.93 -5.05 -20.70
C ALA A 25 -13.32 -4.73 -22.06
N ALA A 26 -12.37 -5.57 -22.48
CA ALA A 26 -11.73 -5.38 -23.76
C ALA A 26 -12.86 -5.28 -24.79
N PRO A 27 -12.86 -4.30 -25.69
CA PRO A 27 -13.88 -4.22 -26.71
C PRO A 27 -13.94 -5.59 -27.38
N GLN A 28 -15.09 -6.25 -27.25
CA GLN A 28 -15.38 -7.49 -27.95
C GLN A 28 -15.25 -7.15 -29.43
N ARG A 29 -14.06 -7.36 -29.99
CA ARG A 29 -13.95 -7.62 -31.41
C ARG A 29 -14.77 -8.90 -31.59
N SER A 30 -15.83 -8.78 -32.38
CA SER A 30 -16.57 -9.89 -32.95
C SER A 30 -15.60 -10.71 -33.81
N GLU A 31 -14.78 -11.53 -33.15
CA GLU A 31 -14.11 -12.65 -33.78
C GLU A 31 -15.22 -13.63 -34.16
N GLY A 32 -15.33 -13.96 -35.45
CA GLY A 32 -16.20 -15.02 -35.92
C GLY A 32 -16.00 -16.25 -35.03
N ALA A 33 -17.11 -16.78 -34.51
CA ALA A 33 -17.12 -17.86 -33.53
C ALA A 33 -16.21 -19.01 -34.00
N ALA A 34 -15.05 -19.14 -33.35
CA ALA A 34 -14.26 -20.35 -33.47
C ALA A 34 -15.09 -21.50 -32.89
N PRO A 35 -15.19 -22.65 -33.57
CA PRO A 35 -15.91 -23.80 -33.04
C PRO A 35 -15.33 -24.15 -31.67
N GLY A 36 -16.19 -24.33 -30.67
CA GLY A 36 -15.79 -24.64 -29.30
C GLY A 36 -14.87 -25.86 -29.29
N THR A 37 -13.58 -25.64 -29.04
CA THR A 37 -12.59 -26.71 -28.94
C THR A 37 -12.58 -27.23 -27.51
N GLY A 38 -13.02 -28.47 -27.32
CA GLY A 38 -13.03 -29.13 -26.02
C GLY A 38 -11.62 -29.43 -25.49
N SER A 39 -11.50 -29.79 -24.22
CA SER A 39 -10.23 -30.12 -23.52
C SER A 39 -9.37 -31.18 -24.24
N ALA A 40 -10.00 -32.12 -24.95
CA ALA A 40 -9.32 -33.14 -25.73
C ALA A 40 -8.47 -32.57 -26.89
N TYR A 41 -8.95 -31.52 -27.57
CA TYR A 41 -8.20 -30.88 -28.66
C TYR A 41 -6.90 -30.25 -28.15
N ALA A 42 -6.98 -29.48 -27.07
CA ALA A 42 -5.82 -28.83 -26.47
C ALA A 42 -4.79 -29.84 -25.97
N ALA A 43 -5.25 -30.98 -25.43
CA ALA A 43 -4.37 -32.07 -25.02
C ALA A 43 -3.67 -32.73 -26.22
N ASP A 44 -4.40 -33.03 -27.30
CA ASP A 44 -3.85 -33.69 -28.48
C ASP A 44 -2.84 -32.81 -29.23
N ILE A 45 -3.15 -31.54 -29.46
CA ILE A 45 -2.20 -30.63 -30.09
C ILE A 45 -1.00 -30.36 -29.16
N GLY A 46 -1.22 -30.26 -27.85
CA GLY A 46 -0.17 -30.06 -26.85
C GLY A 46 0.86 -31.20 -26.88
N VAL A 47 0.42 -32.46 -26.91
CA VAL A 47 1.29 -33.64 -26.98
C VAL A 47 2.23 -33.57 -28.19
N PHE A 48 1.71 -33.18 -29.36
CA PHE A 48 2.56 -33.04 -30.53
C PHE A 48 3.55 -31.88 -30.40
N LEU A 49 3.08 -30.71 -29.96
CA LEU A 49 3.92 -29.51 -29.83
C LEU A 49 5.04 -29.68 -28.77
N GLU A 50 4.78 -30.44 -27.70
CA GLU A 50 5.79 -30.87 -26.74
C GLU A 50 6.84 -31.78 -27.40
N SER A 51 6.40 -32.77 -28.20
CA SER A 51 7.32 -33.70 -28.88
C SER A 51 8.30 -33.03 -29.85
N VAL A 52 7.95 -31.85 -30.38
CA VAL A 52 8.80 -31.05 -31.26
C VAL A 52 9.41 -29.82 -30.58
N HIS A 53 9.36 -29.77 -29.23
CA HIS A 53 9.92 -28.69 -28.41
C HIS A 53 9.47 -27.29 -28.84
N TRP A 54 8.24 -27.16 -29.35
CA TRP A 54 7.80 -25.92 -30.00
C TRP A 54 7.78 -24.73 -29.02
N TYR A 55 7.29 -24.94 -27.79
CA TYR A 55 7.28 -23.90 -26.76
C TYR A 55 8.70 -23.46 -26.38
N GLU A 56 9.59 -24.41 -26.17
CA GLU A 56 10.99 -24.13 -25.78
C GLU A 56 11.75 -23.38 -26.89
N ARG A 57 11.54 -23.75 -28.16
CA ARG A 57 12.08 -23.00 -29.31
C ARG A 57 11.54 -21.57 -29.34
N GLY A 58 10.23 -21.41 -29.14
CA GLY A 58 9.58 -20.10 -29.05
C GLY A 58 10.17 -19.24 -27.95
N VAL A 59 10.26 -19.77 -26.72
CA VAL A 59 10.83 -19.06 -25.57
C VAL A 59 12.28 -18.65 -25.79
N LYS A 60 13.12 -19.54 -26.34
CA LYS A 60 14.53 -19.22 -26.66
C LYS A 60 14.68 -18.14 -27.73
N SER A 61 13.66 -17.95 -28.57
CA SER A 61 13.65 -16.91 -29.60
C SER A 61 13.13 -15.55 -29.13
N ILE A 62 12.59 -15.45 -27.91
CA ILE A 62 12.11 -14.18 -27.36
C ILE A 62 13.34 -13.28 -27.11
N PRO A 63 13.40 -12.08 -27.72
CA PRO A 63 14.48 -11.15 -27.47
C PRO A 63 14.46 -10.74 -26.00
N LEU A 64 15.62 -10.86 -25.34
CA LEU A 64 15.75 -10.45 -23.94
C LEU A 64 15.62 -8.93 -23.84
N PRO A 65 14.79 -8.42 -22.91
CA PRO A 65 14.73 -6.99 -22.65
C PRO A 65 16.09 -6.41 -22.23
N SER A 66 16.36 -5.18 -22.67
CA SER A 66 17.53 -4.40 -22.26
C SER A 66 17.46 -4.03 -20.78
N GLU A 67 16.27 -3.68 -20.30
CA GLU A 67 16.00 -3.31 -18.91
C GLU A 67 16.04 -4.52 -17.96
N THR A 68 16.78 -4.38 -16.86
CA THR A 68 16.97 -5.45 -15.87
C THR A 68 15.65 -5.96 -15.30
N TYR A 69 14.74 -5.07 -14.91
CA TYR A 69 13.45 -5.46 -14.31
C TYR A 69 12.56 -6.24 -15.31
N GLN A 70 12.58 -5.86 -16.60
CA GLN A 70 11.81 -6.57 -17.63
C GLN A 70 12.39 -7.96 -17.89
N ARG A 71 13.72 -8.09 -17.83
CA ARG A 71 14.41 -9.37 -17.95
C ARG A 71 14.08 -10.30 -16.78
N GLU A 72 14.15 -9.78 -15.55
CA GLU A 72 13.77 -10.53 -14.34
C GLU A 72 12.29 -10.94 -14.37
N PHE A 73 11.40 -10.03 -14.81
CA PHE A 73 9.99 -10.34 -14.99
C PHE A 73 9.79 -11.48 -15.99
N LEU A 74 10.40 -11.38 -17.17
CA LEU A 74 10.29 -12.41 -18.20
C LEU A 74 10.80 -13.77 -17.70
N GLN A 75 11.95 -13.78 -17.01
CA GLN A 75 12.50 -15.01 -16.43
C GLN A 75 11.56 -15.63 -15.38
N ALA A 76 11.02 -14.83 -14.47
CA ALA A 76 10.11 -15.31 -13.43
C ALA A 76 8.77 -15.78 -14.02
N LEU A 77 8.24 -15.07 -15.02
CA LEU A 77 7.05 -15.48 -15.76
C LEU A 77 7.25 -16.85 -16.39
N LEU A 78 8.33 -17.02 -17.16
CA LEU A 78 8.66 -18.26 -17.84
C LEU A 78 8.92 -19.42 -16.88
N ALA A 79 9.58 -19.17 -15.74
CA ALA A 79 9.81 -20.19 -14.72
C ALA A 79 8.53 -20.62 -13.99
N SER A 80 7.50 -19.76 -13.97
CA SER A 80 6.23 -20.04 -13.29
C SER A 80 5.17 -20.68 -14.18
N MET A 81 5.47 -20.88 -15.46
CA MET A 81 4.54 -21.35 -16.46
C MET A 81 4.97 -22.67 -17.09
N THR A 82 4.01 -23.58 -17.22
CA THR A 82 4.21 -24.86 -17.92
C THR A 82 3.81 -24.73 -19.40
N PRO A 83 4.40 -25.54 -20.31
CA PRO A 83 3.95 -25.61 -21.70
C PRO A 83 2.45 -25.90 -21.82
N ALA A 84 1.91 -26.79 -20.98
CA ALA A 84 0.48 -27.10 -20.95
C ALA A 84 -0.41 -25.88 -20.66
N GLN A 85 -0.02 -25.01 -19.72
CA GLN A 85 -0.76 -23.77 -19.44
C GLN A 85 -0.74 -22.81 -20.64
N PHE A 86 0.39 -22.72 -21.33
CA PHE A 86 0.49 -21.94 -22.56
C PHE A 86 -0.41 -22.52 -23.67
N TYR A 87 -0.33 -23.82 -23.91
CA TYR A 87 -1.11 -24.48 -24.97
C TYR A 87 -2.61 -24.42 -24.72
N ALA A 88 -3.06 -24.51 -23.47
CA ALA A 88 -4.47 -24.33 -23.12
C ALA A 88 -5.01 -22.96 -23.58
N LYS A 89 -4.18 -21.91 -23.49
CA LYS A 89 -4.55 -20.55 -23.94
C LYS A 89 -4.31 -20.34 -25.44
N ALA A 90 -3.33 -21.00 -26.03
CA ALA A 90 -3.03 -20.90 -27.46
C ALA A 90 -3.94 -21.77 -28.34
N ALA A 91 -4.58 -22.81 -27.78
CA ALA A 91 -5.41 -23.76 -28.51
C ALA A 91 -6.52 -23.11 -29.37
N PRO A 92 -7.26 -22.08 -28.91
CA PRO A 92 -8.24 -21.39 -29.75
C PRO A 92 -7.65 -20.75 -31.01
N ALA A 93 -6.45 -20.17 -30.92
CA ALA A 93 -5.75 -19.62 -32.08
C ALA A 93 -5.25 -20.73 -33.00
N MET A 94 -4.70 -21.81 -32.43
CA MET A 94 -4.23 -22.98 -33.19
C MET A 94 -5.36 -23.67 -33.96
N ALA A 95 -6.58 -23.70 -33.39
CA ALA A 95 -7.76 -24.33 -33.99
C ALA A 95 -8.20 -23.69 -35.32
N ARG A 96 -7.73 -22.48 -35.63
CA ARG A 96 -7.96 -21.81 -36.92
C ARG A 96 -7.14 -22.45 -38.04
N TYR A 97 -6.07 -23.18 -37.70
CA TYR A 97 -5.13 -23.77 -38.65
C TYR A 97 -5.14 -25.30 -38.61
N ILE A 98 -5.45 -25.89 -37.46
CA ILE A 98 -5.42 -27.34 -37.24
C ILE A 98 -6.80 -27.80 -36.78
N THR A 99 -7.44 -28.62 -37.60
CA THR A 99 -8.73 -29.24 -37.26
C THR A 99 -8.59 -30.29 -36.15
N PRO A 100 -9.68 -30.66 -35.45
CA PRO A 100 -9.63 -31.71 -34.43
C PRO A 100 -9.09 -33.07 -34.94
N ALA A 101 -9.45 -33.48 -36.15
CA ALA A 101 -8.93 -34.71 -36.75
C ALA A 101 -7.42 -34.63 -37.04
N GLN A 102 -6.94 -33.48 -37.49
CA GLN A 102 -5.50 -33.25 -37.69
C GLN A 102 -4.75 -33.21 -36.34
N ALA A 103 -5.30 -32.59 -35.30
CA ALA A 103 -4.71 -32.59 -33.96
C ALA A 103 -4.60 -34.01 -33.38
N ALA A 104 -5.65 -34.82 -33.49
CA ALA A 104 -5.62 -36.23 -33.09
C ALA A 104 -4.57 -37.04 -33.89
N THR A 105 -4.43 -36.74 -35.18
CA THR A 105 -3.41 -37.35 -36.05
C THR A 105 -2.00 -36.98 -35.60
N LEU A 106 -1.74 -35.70 -35.32
CA LEU A 106 -0.46 -35.21 -34.80
C LEU A 106 -0.14 -35.85 -33.43
N SER A 107 -1.12 -35.94 -32.54
CA SER A 107 -1.00 -36.64 -31.24
C SER A 107 -0.63 -38.11 -31.41
N ALA A 108 -1.28 -38.83 -32.34
CA ALA A 108 -0.97 -40.21 -32.66
C ALA A 108 0.46 -40.37 -33.20
N MET A 109 0.90 -39.47 -34.09
CA MET A 109 2.27 -39.45 -34.61
C MET A 109 3.31 -39.22 -33.51
N ALA A 110 3.10 -38.24 -32.63
CA ALA A 110 3.98 -37.97 -31.49
C ALA A 110 4.10 -39.18 -30.54
N ARG A 111 3.01 -39.94 -30.39
CA ARG A 111 2.97 -41.20 -29.61
C ARG A 111 3.44 -42.42 -30.38
N LYS A 112 4.00 -42.25 -31.59
CA LYS A 112 4.47 -43.33 -32.49
C LYS A 112 3.39 -44.37 -32.81
N ARG A 113 2.12 -43.96 -32.87
CA ARG A 113 1.01 -44.82 -33.28
C ARG A 113 0.89 -44.83 -34.81
N PRO A 114 0.46 -45.96 -35.40
CA PRO A 114 0.29 -46.05 -36.85
C PRO A 114 -0.81 -45.10 -37.34
N VAL A 115 -0.51 -44.35 -38.40
CA VAL A 115 -1.42 -43.41 -39.07
C VAL A 115 -1.25 -43.57 -40.59
N PRO A 116 -2.33 -43.56 -41.39
CA PRO A 116 -2.22 -43.58 -42.86
C PRO A 116 -1.38 -42.42 -43.43
N LEU A 117 -0.54 -42.68 -44.43
CA LEU A 117 0.41 -41.70 -44.99
C LEU A 117 -0.27 -40.40 -45.45
N GLY A 118 -1.42 -40.48 -46.12
CA GLY A 118 -2.17 -39.30 -46.58
C GLY A 118 -2.66 -38.41 -45.41
N GLN A 119 -3.01 -39.01 -44.27
CA GLN A 119 -3.41 -38.26 -43.08
C GLN A 119 -2.20 -37.60 -42.40
N GLN A 120 -1.05 -38.29 -42.36
CA GLN A 120 0.20 -37.71 -41.84
C GLN A 120 0.62 -36.48 -42.65
N GLN A 121 0.60 -36.57 -43.99
CA GLN A 121 0.98 -35.46 -44.88
C GLN A 121 0.07 -34.24 -44.68
N ALA A 122 -1.25 -34.46 -44.64
CA ALA A 122 -2.23 -33.40 -44.42
C ALA A 122 -2.07 -32.73 -43.04
N ALA A 123 -1.83 -33.51 -41.99
CA ALA A 123 -1.63 -33.00 -40.64
C ALA A 123 -0.33 -32.20 -40.50
N MET A 124 0.77 -32.67 -41.09
CA MET A 124 2.05 -31.95 -41.11
C MET A 124 1.97 -30.65 -41.92
N GLN A 125 1.26 -30.64 -43.06
CA GLN A 125 1.05 -29.42 -43.85
C GLN A 125 0.26 -28.35 -43.07
N ALA A 126 -0.76 -28.78 -42.31
CA ALA A 126 -1.51 -27.91 -41.41
C ALA A 126 -0.60 -27.34 -40.30
N TYR A 127 0.24 -28.18 -39.69
CA TYR A 127 1.23 -27.73 -38.70
C TYR A 127 2.19 -26.67 -39.26
N TRP A 128 2.80 -26.89 -40.43
CA TRP A 128 3.71 -25.92 -41.03
C TRP A 128 3.01 -24.60 -41.39
N THR A 129 1.75 -24.67 -41.77
CA THR A 129 0.93 -23.48 -42.03
C THR A 129 0.66 -22.71 -40.74
N MET A 130 0.32 -23.42 -39.67
CA MET A 130 0.14 -22.84 -38.33
C MET A 130 1.44 -22.19 -37.85
N GLU A 131 2.59 -22.87 -37.89
CA GLU A 131 3.88 -22.35 -37.41
C GLU A 131 4.26 -21.03 -38.11
N LYS A 132 3.98 -20.91 -39.42
CA LYS A 132 4.24 -19.69 -40.19
C LYS A 132 3.31 -18.53 -39.87
N LYS A 133 2.07 -18.78 -39.44
CA LYS A 133 1.01 -17.77 -39.35
C LYS A 133 0.62 -17.39 -37.94
N ILE A 134 0.82 -18.28 -36.96
CA ILE A 134 0.27 -18.10 -35.62
C ILE A 134 1.01 -17.03 -34.79
N GLY A 135 2.25 -16.67 -35.14
CA GLY A 135 3.09 -15.74 -34.37
C GLY A 135 2.38 -14.46 -33.90
N PRO A 136 1.75 -13.67 -34.78
CA PRO A 136 0.99 -12.48 -34.39
C PRO A 136 -0.19 -12.75 -33.44
N GLU A 137 -0.80 -13.94 -33.51
CA GLU A 137 -1.95 -14.34 -32.69
C GLU A 137 -1.55 -14.80 -31.28
N LEU A 138 -0.27 -15.10 -31.05
CA LEU A 138 0.24 -15.46 -29.72
C LEU A 138 0.51 -14.24 -28.83
N GLY A 139 0.62 -13.04 -29.42
CA GLY A 139 0.84 -11.80 -28.65
C GLY A 139 -0.21 -11.58 -27.56
N PRO A 140 -1.52 -11.70 -27.85
CA PRO A 140 -2.58 -11.67 -26.84
C PRO A 140 -2.45 -12.75 -25.76
N VAL A 141 -2.07 -13.98 -26.12
CA VAL A 141 -1.88 -15.09 -25.18
C VAL A 141 -0.78 -14.76 -24.16
N TRP A 142 0.38 -14.30 -24.65
CA TRP A 142 1.48 -13.87 -23.79
C TRP A 142 1.10 -12.69 -22.89
N ARG A 143 0.33 -11.73 -23.42
CA ARG A 143 -0.13 -10.58 -22.63
C ARG A 143 -1.09 -11.00 -21.53
N GLU A 144 -2.04 -11.90 -21.81
CA GLU A 144 -2.99 -12.43 -20.83
C GLU A 144 -2.27 -13.19 -19.71
N LEU A 145 -1.37 -14.11 -20.06
CA LEU A 145 -0.56 -14.87 -19.11
C LEU A 145 0.35 -13.95 -18.27
N GLY A 146 0.98 -12.98 -18.92
CA GLY A 146 1.78 -11.94 -18.25
C GLY A 146 0.95 -11.11 -17.28
N THR A 147 -0.28 -10.73 -17.66
CA THR A 147 -1.19 -9.96 -16.81
C THR A 147 -1.62 -10.76 -15.58
N ALA A 148 -2.04 -12.02 -15.77
CA ALA A 148 -2.42 -12.90 -14.67
C ALA A 148 -1.24 -13.16 -13.71
N PHE A 149 -0.03 -13.33 -14.26
CA PHE A 149 1.18 -13.44 -13.47
C PHE A 149 1.46 -12.18 -12.64
N THR A 150 1.42 -10.99 -13.27
CA THR A 150 1.60 -9.71 -12.57
C THR A 150 0.60 -9.56 -11.43
N GLN A 151 -0.69 -9.75 -11.69
CA GLN A 151 -1.74 -9.63 -10.68
C GLN A 151 -1.52 -10.57 -9.49
N ARG A 152 -1.12 -11.82 -9.75
CA ARG A 152 -0.81 -12.79 -8.69
C ARG A 152 0.38 -12.34 -7.84
N MET A 153 1.44 -11.84 -8.46
CA MET A 153 2.64 -11.42 -7.75
C MET A 153 2.40 -10.12 -6.96
N GLU A 154 1.66 -9.17 -7.52
CA GLU A 154 1.22 -7.96 -6.82
C GLU A 154 0.35 -8.29 -5.60
N ALA A 155 -0.60 -9.22 -5.73
CA ALA A 155 -1.44 -9.66 -4.62
C ALA A 155 -0.61 -10.28 -3.48
N ARG A 156 0.41 -11.09 -3.83
CA ARG A 156 1.35 -11.66 -2.86
C ARG A 156 2.20 -10.57 -2.17
N ALA A 157 2.71 -9.60 -2.92
CA ALA A 157 3.44 -8.46 -2.35
C ALA A 157 2.58 -7.67 -1.35
N VAL A 158 1.32 -7.40 -1.70
CA VAL A 158 0.40 -6.68 -0.80
C VAL A 158 0.05 -7.50 0.44
N ALA A 159 -0.20 -8.79 0.31
CA ALA A 159 -0.43 -9.65 1.45
C ALA A 159 0.78 -9.65 2.41
N GLU A 160 1.99 -9.63 1.85
CA GLU A 160 3.22 -9.59 2.63
C GLU A 160 3.44 -8.26 3.35
N VAL A 161 3.19 -7.12 2.67
CA VAL A 161 3.20 -5.79 3.33
C VAL A 161 2.17 -5.76 4.46
N ARG A 162 0.94 -6.24 4.23
CA ARG A 162 -0.14 -6.30 5.23
C ARG A 162 0.29 -7.06 6.48
N ARG A 163 0.81 -8.27 6.30
CA ARG A 163 1.32 -9.10 7.39
C ARG A 163 2.44 -8.39 8.16
N ALA A 164 3.43 -7.86 7.44
CA ALA A 164 4.57 -7.19 8.04
C ALA A 164 4.18 -5.94 8.84
N VAL A 165 3.22 -5.17 8.35
CA VAL A 165 2.65 -4.01 9.06
C VAL A 165 1.92 -4.46 10.33
N ALA A 166 1.10 -5.52 10.26
CA ALA A 166 0.42 -6.04 11.44
C ALA A 166 1.43 -6.44 12.53
N GLU A 167 2.51 -7.13 12.15
CA GLU A 167 3.58 -7.47 13.08
C GLU A 167 4.31 -6.24 13.63
N LEU A 168 4.57 -5.21 12.82
CA LEU A 168 5.12 -3.94 13.31
C LEU A 168 4.20 -3.30 14.35
N ALA A 169 2.89 -3.30 14.10
CA ALA A 169 1.89 -2.75 15.02
C ALA A 169 1.84 -3.52 16.35
N GLU A 170 1.90 -4.85 16.30
CA GLU A 170 1.97 -5.71 17.50
C GLU A 170 3.26 -5.50 18.31
N ASN A 171 4.36 -5.15 17.65
CA ASN A 171 5.67 -4.94 18.27
C ASN A 171 6.04 -3.45 18.42
N ARG A 172 5.03 -2.58 18.48
CA ARG A 172 5.22 -1.14 18.59
C ARG A 172 6.02 -0.75 19.84
N GLY A 173 6.86 0.28 19.73
CA GLY A 173 7.76 0.72 20.80
C GLY A 173 9.01 -0.15 20.98
N THR A 174 9.26 -1.12 20.11
CA THR A 174 10.46 -1.97 20.11
C THR A 174 11.31 -1.73 18.84
N PRO A 175 12.60 -2.11 18.82
CA PRO A 175 13.42 -2.01 17.61
C PRO A 175 13.09 -3.07 16.54
N TYR A 176 11.95 -3.77 16.65
CA TYR A 176 11.55 -4.87 15.76
C TYR A 176 11.54 -4.47 14.27
N MET A 177 11.94 -5.42 13.43
CA MET A 177 11.80 -5.34 11.98
C MET A 177 11.30 -6.71 11.48
N PRO A 178 10.13 -6.77 10.82
CA PRO A 178 9.59 -8.03 10.32
C PRO A 178 10.50 -8.60 9.24
N LYS A 179 10.71 -9.91 9.27
CA LYS A 179 11.33 -10.62 8.14
C LYS A 179 10.32 -10.71 7.01
N LEU A 180 10.72 -10.28 5.81
CA LEU A 180 9.86 -10.32 4.63
C LEU A 180 10.05 -11.61 3.84
N ASN A 181 8.95 -12.26 3.49
CA ASN A 181 8.93 -13.38 2.56
C ASN A 181 9.12 -12.86 1.14
N LYS A 182 9.94 -13.57 0.36
CA LYS A 182 10.10 -13.25 -1.07
C LYS A 182 8.81 -13.58 -1.83
N VAL A 183 8.33 -12.58 -2.56
CA VAL A 183 7.22 -12.69 -3.48
C VAL A 183 7.66 -13.44 -4.74
N GLY A 184 8.92 -13.27 -5.15
CA GLY A 184 9.53 -13.96 -6.30
C GLY A 184 9.74 -13.08 -7.53
N LEU A 185 9.55 -11.76 -7.39
CA LEU A 185 9.99 -10.75 -8.36
C LEU A 185 10.90 -9.77 -7.61
N PRO A 186 12.20 -9.65 -7.97
CA PRO A 186 13.14 -8.85 -7.19
C PRO A 186 12.72 -7.38 -7.04
N TYR A 187 12.15 -6.76 -8.07
CA TYR A 187 11.64 -5.40 -7.97
C TYR A 187 10.46 -5.28 -7.00
N LEU A 188 9.54 -6.26 -6.94
CA LEU A 188 8.44 -6.29 -5.97
C LEU A 188 8.95 -6.56 -4.56
N ASP A 189 9.94 -7.43 -4.40
CA ASP A 189 10.56 -7.71 -3.10
C ASP A 189 11.20 -6.41 -2.53
N ARG A 190 11.88 -5.63 -3.38
CA ARG A 190 12.43 -4.32 -3.01
C ARG A 190 11.35 -3.31 -2.67
N LEU A 191 10.31 -3.19 -3.49
CA LEU A 191 9.18 -2.28 -3.21
C LEU A 191 8.49 -2.64 -1.89
N THR A 192 8.25 -3.92 -1.63
CA THR A 192 7.68 -4.43 -0.37
C THR A 192 8.56 -4.02 0.80
N GLY A 193 9.88 -4.20 0.68
CA GLY A 193 10.86 -3.76 1.67
C GLY A 193 10.81 -2.26 1.96
N LEU A 194 10.81 -1.44 0.91
CA LEU A 194 10.74 0.02 1.04
C LEU A 194 9.45 0.47 1.71
N THR A 195 8.31 -0.12 1.34
CA THR A 195 7.02 0.21 1.96
C THR A 195 7.04 -0.12 3.46
N VAL A 196 7.49 -1.32 3.84
CA VAL A 196 7.52 -1.74 5.25
C VAL A 196 8.50 -0.91 6.06
N HIS A 197 9.68 -0.61 5.49
CA HIS A 197 10.66 0.27 6.12
C HIS A 197 10.08 1.68 6.35
N GLN A 198 9.45 2.26 5.34
CA GLN A 198 8.83 3.58 5.47
C GLN A 198 7.74 3.58 6.55
N VAL A 199 6.88 2.57 6.61
CA VAL A 199 5.86 2.45 7.67
C VAL A 199 6.53 2.43 9.05
N ARG A 200 7.57 1.60 9.23
CA ARG A 200 8.32 1.53 10.48
C ARG A 200 8.90 2.89 10.88
N GLU A 201 9.57 3.58 9.97
CA GLU A 201 10.16 4.89 10.28
C GLU A 201 9.11 5.92 10.69
N GLN A 202 7.94 5.91 10.06
CA GLN A 202 6.83 6.79 10.44
C GLN A 202 6.24 6.41 11.81
N MET A 203 6.14 5.12 12.11
CA MET A 203 5.74 4.65 13.44
C MET A 203 6.72 5.13 14.52
N ILE A 204 8.03 5.00 14.29
CA ILE A 204 9.07 5.45 15.23
C ILE A 204 9.05 6.96 15.42
N ALA A 205 8.97 7.72 14.32
CA ALA A 205 8.90 9.17 14.35
C ALA A 205 7.77 9.66 15.25
N SER A 206 6.62 9.00 15.12
CA SER A 206 5.42 9.44 15.81
C SER A 206 5.37 8.89 17.25
N ASP A 207 5.94 7.71 17.53
CA ASP A 207 6.18 7.22 18.90
C ASP A 207 7.10 8.18 19.67
N THR A 208 8.08 8.76 18.99
CA THR A 208 8.97 9.78 19.56
C THR A 208 8.18 11.01 20.01
N MET A 209 7.21 11.48 19.24
CA MET A 209 6.33 12.56 19.66
C MET A 209 5.45 12.15 20.85
N SER A 210 4.81 10.98 20.78
CA SER A 210 3.91 10.51 21.85
C SER A 210 4.63 10.34 23.19
N HIS A 211 5.80 9.71 23.17
CA HIS A 211 6.63 9.57 24.37
C HIS A 211 7.20 10.91 24.80
N GLY A 212 7.74 11.73 23.89
CA GLY A 212 8.28 13.05 24.24
C GLY A 212 7.25 13.95 24.94
N CYS A 213 6.01 14.02 24.46
CA CYS A 213 4.95 14.80 25.11
C CYS A 213 4.49 14.19 26.45
N ARG A 214 4.52 12.86 26.58
CA ARG A 214 4.19 12.16 27.83
C ARG A 214 5.27 12.35 28.88
N ASP A 215 6.52 12.17 28.49
CA ASP A 215 7.71 12.31 29.35
C ASP A 215 7.92 13.77 29.77
N ALA A 216 7.54 14.72 28.91
CA ALA A 216 7.45 16.13 29.27
C ALA A 216 6.35 16.41 30.33
N GLY A 217 5.47 15.45 30.64
CA GLY A 217 4.47 15.58 31.70
C GLY A 217 3.31 16.52 31.37
N MET A 218 3.07 16.83 30.09
CA MET A 218 2.12 17.85 29.64
C MET A 218 0.71 17.67 30.23
N GLU A 219 0.19 16.44 30.25
CA GLU A 219 -1.15 16.16 30.79
C GLU A 219 -1.24 16.46 32.28
N THR A 220 -0.20 16.13 33.04
CA THR A 220 -0.14 16.41 34.48
C THR A 220 0.06 17.90 34.71
N ALA A 221 1.01 18.54 34.02
CA ALA A 221 1.37 19.94 34.23
C ALA A 221 0.22 20.92 33.91
N LEU A 222 -0.67 20.57 32.97
CA LEU A 222 -1.81 21.41 32.59
C LEU A 222 -3.06 21.21 33.46
N ARG A 223 -3.03 20.36 34.49
CA ARG A 223 -4.16 20.21 35.44
C ARG A 223 -4.31 21.48 36.27
N ALA A 224 -5.56 21.88 36.56
CA ALA A 224 -5.87 23.08 37.33
C ALA A 224 -5.05 23.19 38.63
N ALA A 225 -5.04 22.13 39.44
CA ALA A 225 -4.30 22.10 40.70
C ALA A 225 -2.79 22.27 40.52
N ASN A 226 -2.23 21.74 39.43
CA ASN A 226 -0.81 21.87 39.14
C ASN A 226 -0.46 23.24 38.56
N LEU A 227 -1.38 23.91 37.86
CA LEU A 227 -1.18 25.26 37.36
C LEU A 227 -1.12 26.31 38.48
N LEU A 228 -1.85 26.09 39.59
CA LEU A 228 -1.83 26.98 40.76
C LEU A 228 -0.81 26.57 41.84
N ALA A 229 -0.12 25.44 41.64
CA ALA A 229 0.94 25.02 42.54
C ALA A 229 2.15 25.97 42.48
N LYS A 230 2.96 25.96 43.53
CA LYS A 230 4.26 26.63 43.52
C LYS A 230 5.09 26.06 42.36
N ASP A 231 5.56 26.92 41.47
CA ASP A 231 6.28 26.59 40.22
C ASP A 231 5.44 25.91 39.12
N GLY A 232 4.12 25.82 39.31
CA GLY A 232 3.17 25.17 38.40
C GLY A 232 3.18 25.71 36.97
N ILE A 233 3.13 27.03 36.82
CA ILE A 233 3.21 27.71 35.52
C ILE A 233 4.54 27.42 34.80
N ALA A 234 5.65 27.43 35.54
CA ALA A 234 6.97 27.13 34.99
C ALA A 234 7.04 25.68 34.48
N ALA A 235 6.52 24.73 35.26
CA ALA A 235 6.41 23.33 34.86
C ALA A 235 5.52 23.13 33.62
N ALA A 236 4.38 23.83 33.54
CA ALA A 236 3.49 23.79 32.38
C ALA A 236 4.17 24.31 31.10
N ARG A 237 4.89 25.43 31.19
CA ARG A 237 5.69 25.96 30.06
C ARG A 237 6.75 24.97 29.61
N GLN A 238 7.53 24.42 30.55
CA GLN A 238 8.56 23.43 30.25
C GLN A 238 7.97 22.17 29.59
N ALA A 239 6.79 21.72 30.03
CA ALA A 239 6.10 20.58 29.46
C ALA A 239 5.64 20.85 28.01
N LEU A 240 5.09 22.04 27.75
CA LEU A 240 4.68 22.48 26.41
C LEU A 240 5.88 22.58 25.45
N ASP A 241 7.00 23.13 25.91
CA ASP A 241 8.24 23.23 25.12
C ASP A 241 8.91 21.87 24.91
N GLY A 242 8.76 20.94 25.86
CA GLY A 242 9.15 19.54 25.69
C GLY A 242 8.34 18.86 24.57
N CYS A 243 7.02 19.05 24.56
CA CYS A 243 6.15 18.49 23.53
C CYS A 243 6.38 19.13 22.14
N GLU A 244 6.66 20.44 22.07
CA GLU A 244 7.01 21.11 20.81
C GLU A 244 8.31 20.55 20.21
N ARG A 245 9.36 20.36 21.02
CA ARG A 245 10.61 19.71 20.56
C ARG A 245 10.38 18.28 20.08
N ALA A 246 9.49 17.54 20.74
CA ALA A 246 9.12 16.19 20.32
C ALA A 246 8.39 16.19 18.97
N LEU A 247 7.51 17.17 18.75
CA LEU A 247 6.84 17.40 17.47
C LEU A 247 7.84 17.74 16.35
N GLU A 248 8.75 18.69 16.58
CA GLU A 248 9.80 19.03 15.60
C GLU A 248 10.68 17.82 15.24
N THR A 249 10.97 16.96 16.22
CA THR A 249 11.75 15.74 16.02
C THR A 249 11.00 14.76 15.13
N MET A 250 9.70 14.58 15.36
CA MET A 250 8.83 13.77 14.50
C MET A 250 8.82 14.31 13.07
N GLU A 251 8.59 15.61 12.87
CA GLU A 251 8.52 16.23 11.54
C GLU A 251 9.81 16.00 10.74
N LYS A 252 10.98 16.25 11.36
CA LYS A 252 12.30 15.99 10.76
C LYS A 252 12.53 14.51 10.46
N SER A 253 12.01 13.61 11.30
CA SER A 253 12.11 12.17 11.06
C SER A 253 11.22 11.72 9.90
N SER A 254 9.99 12.23 9.84
CA SER A 254 9.03 11.96 8.76
C SER A 254 9.53 12.48 7.41
N GLU A 255 10.13 13.67 7.37
CA GLU A 255 10.76 14.22 6.17
C GLU A 255 11.93 13.35 5.69
N ARG A 256 12.84 12.96 6.61
CA ARG A 256 13.97 12.08 6.27
C ARG A 256 13.50 10.74 5.73
N ALA A 257 12.50 10.13 6.35
CA ALA A 257 11.91 8.88 5.89
C ALA A 257 11.33 9.03 4.48
N PHE A 258 10.49 10.04 4.24
CA PHE A 258 9.92 10.31 2.91
C PHE A 258 10.99 10.54 1.84
N ASN A 259 11.99 11.38 2.11
CA ASN A 259 13.07 11.66 1.18
C ASN A 259 13.94 10.42 0.90
N GLY A 260 14.20 9.59 1.93
CA GLY A 260 14.89 8.31 1.78
C GLY A 260 14.12 7.34 0.88
N MET A 261 12.83 7.13 1.15
CA MET A 261 11.97 6.28 0.32
C MET A 261 11.95 6.76 -1.14
N ARG A 262 11.85 8.08 -1.37
CA ARG A 262 11.84 8.65 -2.72
C ARG A 262 13.17 8.45 -3.44
N ALA A 263 14.30 8.62 -2.75
CA ALA A 263 15.62 8.37 -3.31
C ALA A 263 15.79 6.88 -3.71
N ASP A 264 15.37 5.97 -2.83
CA ASP A 264 15.42 4.53 -3.09
C ASP A 264 14.51 4.13 -4.26
N LEU A 265 13.30 4.71 -4.33
CA LEU A 265 12.38 4.51 -5.46
C LEU A 265 12.97 4.94 -6.80
N LEU A 266 13.63 6.10 -6.85
CA LEU A 266 14.31 6.58 -8.05
C LEU A 266 15.47 5.65 -8.44
N ALA A 267 16.18 5.10 -7.46
CA ALA A 267 17.26 4.14 -7.69
C ALA A 267 16.80 2.80 -8.27
N LEU A 268 15.51 2.45 -8.13
CA LEU A 268 14.95 1.24 -8.77
C LEU A 268 14.76 1.38 -10.29
N ASN A 269 14.84 2.60 -10.84
CA ASN A 269 14.69 2.90 -12.27
C ASN A 269 13.45 2.22 -12.90
N LEU A 270 12.33 2.25 -12.18
CA LEU A 270 11.07 1.67 -12.62
C LEU A 270 10.28 2.66 -13.49
N PRO A 271 9.43 2.19 -14.42
CA PRO A 271 8.59 3.07 -15.22
C PRO A 271 7.68 3.97 -14.36
N PRO A 272 7.48 5.25 -14.73
CA PRO A 272 6.65 6.19 -13.95
C PRO A 272 5.19 5.77 -13.76
N ASN A 273 4.66 4.96 -14.69
CA ASN A 273 3.31 4.41 -14.69
C ASN A 273 3.19 3.05 -13.98
N ALA A 274 4.27 2.54 -13.39
CA ALA A 274 4.28 1.30 -12.62
C ALA A 274 4.00 1.56 -11.12
N LEU A 275 3.97 0.48 -10.34
CA LEU A 275 3.82 0.47 -8.87
C LEU A 275 4.71 1.51 -8.14
N ALA A 276 5.88 1.83 -8.66
CA ALA A 276 6.76 2.86 -8.12
C ALA A 276 6.11 4.26 -8.10
N GLY A 277 5.42 4.64 -9.17
CA GLY A 277 4.70 5.92 -9.23
C GLY A 277 3.52 5.97 -8.25
N MET A 278 2.85 4.83 -8.03
CA MET A 278 1.82 4.74 -7.00
C MET A 278 2.39 4.85 -5.59
N LEU A 279 3.56 4.25 -5.33
CA LEU A 279 4.23 4.36 -4.03
C LEU A 279 4.77 5.77 -3.77
N ASP A 280 5.34 6.45 -4.78
CA ASP A 280 5.76 7.85 -4.66
C ASP A 280 4.55 8.75 -4.35
N LYS A 281 3.43 8.57 -5.06
CA LYS A 281 2.18 9.30 -4.82
C LYS A 281 1.67 9.09 -3.38
N GLN A 282 1.59 7.85 -2.92
CA GLN A 282 1.15 7.56 -1.54
C GLN A 282 2.10 8.13 -0.50
N GLY A 283 3.41 8.05 -0.74
CA GLY A 283 4.41 8.67 0.12
C GLY A 283 4.19 10.16 0.26
N ARG A 284 3.89 10.86 -0.83
CA ARG A 284 3.56 12.30 -0.84
C ARG A 284 2.29 12.60 -0.07
N GLU A 285 1.21 11.88 -0.36
CA GLU A 285 -0.08 12.06 0.32
C GLU A 285 0.06 11.89 1.84
N PHE A 286 0.88 10.93 2.28
CA PHE A 286 1.16 10.74 3.69
C PHE A 286 2.06 11.83 4.28
N TYR A 287 3.07 12.28 3.53
CA TYR A 287 3.91 13.39 3.94
C TYR A 287 3.08 14.67 4.12
N ASP A 288 2.20 14.99 3.18
CA ASP A 288 1.27 16.13 3.25
C ASP A 288 0.32 16.01 4.46
N PHE A 289 -0.17 14.79 4.75
CA PHE A 289 -0.91 14.52 5.98
C PHE A 289 -0.06 14.82 7.23
N GLY A 290 1.20 14.37 7.25
CA GLY A 290 2.12 14.61 8.35
C GLY A 290 2.36 16.09 8.61
N LEU A 291 2.52 16.89 7.54
CA LEU A 291 2.63 18.35 7.62
C LEU A 291 1.38 18.98 8.23
N LYS A 292 0.19 18.58 7.77
CA LYS A 292 -1.08 19.11 8.29
C LYS A 292 -1.32 18.70 9.75
N TYR A 293 -0.99 17.47 10.11
CA TYR A 293 -1.04 16.99 11.49
C TYR A 293 -0.12 17.80 12.40
N GLY A 294 1.12 18.06 11.94
CA GLY A 294 2.08 18.88 12.66
C GLY A 294 1.61 20.32 12.85
N GLU A 295 1.08 20.95 11.79
CA GLU A 295 0.50 22.29 11.85
C GLU A 295 -0.62 22.40 12.89
N LEU A 296 -1.61 21.51 12.85
CA LEU A 296 -2.71 21.50 13.82
C LEU A 296 -2.22 21.28 15.25
N THR A 297 -1.19 20.45 15.43
CA THR A 297 -0.61 20.21 16.75
C THR A 297 0.14 21.45 17.27
N ARG A 298 0.85 22.19 16.43
CA ARG A 298 1.47 23.49 16.82
C ARG A 298 0.40 24.51 17.24
N GLN A 299 -0.70 24.59 16.50
CA GLN A 299 -1.84 25.45 16.87
C GLN A 299 -2.40 25.06 18.23
N LEU A 300 -2.55 23.76 18.49
CA LEU A 300 -3.05 23.24 19.76
C LEU A 300 -2.10 23.54 20.94
N LEU A 301 -0.79 23.38 20.75
CA LEU A 301 0.21 23.78 21.75
C LEU A 301 0.17 25.29 22.01
N THR A 302 -0.02 26.10 20.98
CA THR A 302 -0.17 27.56 21.11
C THR A 302 -1.42 27.94 21.90
N ALA A 303 -2.55 27.26 21.67
CA ALA A 303 -3.77 27.47 22.43
C ALA A 303 -3.57 27.13 23.92
N HIS A 304 -2.88 26.03 24.24
CA HIS A 304 -2.51 25.72 25.62
C HIS A 304 -1.58 26.77 26.24
N ARG A 305 -0.61 27.30 25.50
CA ARG A 305 0.26 28.40 25.98
C ARG A 305 -0.55 29.64 26.34
N ARG A 306 -1.57 30.00 25.54
CA ARG A 306 -2.48 31.11 25.86
C ARG A 306 -3.26 30.85 27.14
N MET A 307 -3.76 29.64 27.36
CA MET A 307 -4.43 29.27 28.62
C MET A 307 -3.49 29.42 29.82
N VAL A 308 -2.26 28.89 29.73
CA VAL A 308 -1.26 29.01 30.80
C VAL A 308 -0.91 30.47 31.06
N GLY A 309 -0.74 31.28 30.01
CA GLY A 309 -0.47 32.72 30.14
C GLY A 309 -1.61 33.49 30.80
N LEU A 310 -2.87 33.13 30.52
CA LEU A 310 -4.03 33.72 31.20
C LEU A 310 -3.99 33.40 32.70
N VAL A 311 -3.79 32.12 33.07
CA VAL A 311 -3.72 31.69 34.48
C VAL A 311 -2.56 32.37 35.21
N GLU A 312 -1.39 32.47 34.58
CA GLU A 312 -0.24 33.19 35.14
C GLU A 312 -0.56 34.67 35.40
N SER A 313 -1.22 35.34 34.44
CA SER A 313 -1.59 36.74 34.58
C SER A 313 -2.66 37.01 35.65
N ARG A 314 -3.34 35.95 36.12
CA ARG A 314 -4.39 35.98 37.14
C ARG A 314 -4.06 35.12 38.34
N HIS A 315 -2.80 34.72 38.51
CA HIS A 315 -2.41 33.74 39.52
C HIS A 315 -2.75 34.16 40.96
N ALA A 316 -2.84 35.47 41.22
CA ALA A 316 -3.21 36.00 42.53
C ALA A 316 -4.72 35.92 42.83
N THR A 317 -5.57 35.81 41.80
CA THR A 317 -7.04 35.90 41.91
C THR A 317 -7.75 34.64 41.44
N VAL A 318 -7.07 33.73 40.74
CA VAL A 318 -7.60 32.42 40.38
C VAL A 318 -7.50 31.46 41.55
N GLN A 319 -8.58 30.72 41.78
CA GLN A 319 -8.67 29.70 42.82
C GLN A 319 -9.09 28.36 42.22
N LEU A 320 -9.02 27.30 43.03
CA LEU A 320 -9.64 26.02 42.68
C LEU A 320 -11.06 25.99 43.20
N ASP A 321 -12.00 25.61 42.33
CA ASP A 321 -13.31 25.12 42.72
C ASP A 321 -13.40 23.64 42.32
N GLY A 322 -13.23 22.77 43.31
CA GLY A 322 -12.96 21.34 43.07
C GLY A 322 -11.70 21.14 42.21
N ASP A 323 -11.87 20.51 41.05
CA ASP A 323 -10.80 20.22 40.08
C ASP A 323 -10.68 21.27 38.96
N GLN A 324 -11.42 22.39 39.06
CA GLN A 324 -11.50 23.41 38.02
C GLN A 324 -10.90 24.75 38.47
N LEU A 325 -10.48 25.55 37.49
CA LEU A 325 -10.02 26.92 37.73
C LEU A 325 -11.25 27.84 37.85
N ALA A 326 -11.37 28.51 38.98
CA ALA A 326 -12.37 29.54 39.23
C ALA A 326 -11.73 30.93 39.08
N PHE A 327 -12.30 31.74 38.19
CA PHE A 327 -11.87 33.11 37.93
C PHE A 327 -12.86 34.11 38.55
N GLU A 328 -12.37 35.18 39.16
CA GLU A 328 -13.21 36.22 39.79
C GLU A 328 -13.93 37.11 38.76
N SER A 329 -13.39 37.24 37.55
CA SER A 329 -13.89 38.13 36.49
C SER A 329 -14.64 37.34 35.42
N GLU A 330 -15.86 37.76 35.10
CA GLU A 330 -16.64 37.21 33.98
C GLU A 330 -15.89 37.33 32.64
N ALA A 331 -15.08 38.38 32.47
CA ALA A 331 -14.26 38.56 31.27
C ALA A 331 -13.17 37.50 31.17
N ASP A 332 -12.51 37.17 32.29
CA ASP A 332 -11.47 36.13 32.34
C ASP A 332 -12.09 34.73 32.15
N VAL A 333 -13.29 34.48 32.70
CA VAL A 333 -14.07 33.26 32.43
C VAL A 333 -14.38 33.13 30.94
N ALA A 334 -14.85 34.21 30.31
CA ALA A 334 -15.16 34.21 28.87
C ALA A 334 -13.92 33.97 28.00
N GLU A 335 -12.78 34.56 28.36
CA GLU A 335 -11.51 34.34 27.66
C GLU A 335 -10.99 32.91 27.85
N PHE A 336 -11.02 32.38 29.08
CA PHE A 336 -10.63 30.99 29.36
C PHE A 336 -11.49 30.00 28.59
N ASN A 337 -12.82 30.17 28.60
CA ASN A 337 -13.75 29.33 27.86
C ASN A 337 -13.55 29.39 26.35
N ARG A 338 -13.18 30.56 25.79
CA ARG A 338 -12.82 30.70 24.38
C ARG A 338 -11.58 29.88 24.04
N ASN A 339 -10.52 29.99 24.84
CA ASN A 339 -9.29 29.23 24.64
C ASN A 339 -9.53 27.72 24.80
N LEU A 340 -10.33 27.30 25.79
CA LEU A 340 -10.73 25.91 25.98
C LEU A 340 -11.55 25.37 24.79
N GLY A 341 -12.47 26.17 24.26
CA GLY A 341 -13.23 25.86 23.05
C GLY A 341 -12.34 25.63 21.84
N GLU A 342 -11.31 26.46 21.66
CA GLU A 342 -10.32 26.30 20.60
C GLU A 342 -9.49 25.01 20.76
N VAL A 343 -9.00 24.72 21.99
CA VAL A 343 -8.31 23.46 22.31
C VAL A 343 -9.16 22.25 21.95
N ASN A 344 -10.44 22.26 22.33
CA ASN A 344 -11.38 21.17 22.03
C ASN A 344 -11.65 21.07 20.52
N GLY A 345 -11.81 22.19 19.82
CA GLY A 345 -12.03 22.23 18.37
C GLY A 345 -10.84 21.72 17.57
N LEU A 346 -9.63 22.11 17.95
CA LEU A 346 -8.39 21.60 17.34
C LEU A 346 -8.21 20.11 17.63
N GLY A 347 -8.47 19.67 18.86
CA GLY A 347 -8.46 18.25 19.21
C GLY A 347 -9.42 17.42 18.34
N LYS A 348 -10.65 17.90 18.12
CA LYS A 348 -11.61 17.27 17.21
C LYS A 348 -11.12 17.25 15.77
N THR A 349 -10.57 18.36 15.28
CA THR A 349 -10.05 18.48 13.90
C THR A 349 -8.90 17.51 13.65
N ILE A 350 -8.00 17.34 14.63
CA ILE A 350 -6.93 16.35 14.56
C ILE A 350 -7.50 14.93 14.53
N ASN A 351 -8.49 14.63 15.38
CA ASN A 351 -9.15 13.33 15.39
C ASN A 351 -9.79 13.00 14.03
N ASP A 352 -10.54 13.97 13.47
CA ASP A 352 -11.19 13.83 12.17
C ASP A 352 -10.18 13.65 11.04
N LEU A 353 -9.06 14.38 11.07
CA LEU A 353 -7.98 14.23 10.10
C LEU A 353 -7.40 12.81 10.14
N ILE A 354 -7.11 12.27 11.32
CA ILE A 354 -6.61 10.90 11.49
C ILE A 354 -7.66 9.89 11.01
N TYR A 355 -8.92 10.05 11.41
CA TYR A 355 -10.02 9.18 11.00
C TYR A 355 -10.19 9.15 9.48
N GLN A 356 -10.26 10.32 8.83
CA GLN A 356 -10.37 10.42 7.37
C GLN A 356 -9.21 9.73 6.67
N GLN A 357 -7.99 9.88 7.19
CA GLN A 357 -6.82 9.24 6.62
C GLN A 357 -6.94 7.71 6.74
N ARG A 358 -7.42 7.17 7.87
CA ARG A 358 -7.68 5.71 8.03
C ARG A 358 -8.69 5.18 7.01
N GLN A 359 -9.75 5.94 6.76
CA GLN A 359 -10.81 5.53 5.83
C GLN A 359 -10.34 5.44 4.37
N LYS A 360 -9.21 6.09 4.02
CA LYS A 360 -8.64 6.06 2.66
C LYS A 360 -7.78 4.82 2.36
N GLY A 361 -7.38 4.05 3.37
CA GLY A 361 -6.48 2.89 3.22
C GLY A 361 -7.11 1.57 3.66
N ALA A 362 -6.38 0.45 3.56
CA ALA A 362 -6.88 -0.85 4.03
C ALA A 362 -6.89 -1.03 5.56
N LEU A 363 -6.70 0.04 6.33
CA LEU A 363 -7.05 0.10 7.76
C LEU A 363 -8.51 0.45 8.00
N ARG A 364 -9.26 0.70 6.93
CA ARG A 364 -10.70 0.88 6.99
C ARG A 364 -11.32 -0.26 7.80
N ASN A 365 -12.07 0.09 8.84
CA ASN A 365 -12.75 -0.82 9.76
C ASN A 365 -11.84 -1.67 10.68
N MET A 366 -10.55 -1.36 10.81
CA MET A 366 -9.73 -1.94 11.86
C MET A 366 -9.99 -1.24 13.19
N ASP A 367 -10.37 -2.01 14.22
CA ASP A 367 -10.34 -1.56 15.60
C ASP A 367 -8.90 -1.61 16.10
N LEU A 368 -8.39 -0.44 16.46
CA LEU A 368 -7.02 -0.23 16.93
C LEU A 368 -7.01 0.06 18.44
N GLY A 369 -8.15 -0.06 19.13
CA GLY A 369 -8.28 0.07 20.58
C GLY A 369 -8.07 1.50 21.10
N ASP A 370 -8.53 2.50 20.34
CA ASP A 370 -7.93 3.83 20.39
C ASP A 370 -8.90 5.03 20.37
N ASP A 371 -10.19 4.75 20.56
CA ASP A 371 -11.30 5.71 20.68
C ASP A 371 -11.44 6.70 19.51
N ILE A 372 -10.78 6.47 18.36
CA ILE A 372 -10.99 7.28 17.15
C ILE A 372 -12.28 6.84 16.47
N THR A 373 -13.36 7.54 16.80
CA THR A 373 -14.67 7.42 16.16
C THR A 373 -14.90 8.59 15.20
N PRO A 374 -15.76 8.43 14.17
CA PRO A 374 -16.23 9.58 13.41
C PRO A 374 -16.78 10.64 14.37
N ALA A 375 -16.45 11.91 14.16
CA ALA A 375 -17.15 12.98 14.84
C ALA A 375 -18.66 12.81 14.59
N THR A 376 -19.43 12.60 15.66
CA THR A 376 -20.89 12.65 15.58
C THR A 376 -21.24 14.00 14.96
N PRO A 377 -22.00 14.05 13.85
CA PRO A 377 -22.47 15.33 13.34
C PRO A 377 -23.24 15.98 14.48
N THR A 378 -22.77 17.14 14.93
CA THR A 378 -23.54 18.01 15.81
C THR A 378 -24.85 18.28 15.09
N GLN A 379 -25.92 17.60 15.52
CA GLN A 379 -27.26 18.00 15.14
C GLN A 379 -27.39 19.44 15.62
N GLY A 380 -27.63 20.35 14.68
CA GLY A 380 -27.76 21.77 14.95
C GLY A 380 -28.79 21.98 16.05
N SER A 381 -28.34 22.59 17.15
CA SER A 381 -29.17 23.26 18.13
C SER A 381 -29.19 24.74 17.82
#